data_AF-A0A928NNV1-F1
#
_entry.id   AF-A0A928NNV1-F1
#
_cell.length_a   1.000
_cell.length_b   1.000
_cell.length_c   1.000
_cell.angle_alpha   90.00
_cell.angle_beta   90.00
_cell.angle_gamma   90.00
#
_symmetry.space_group_name_H-M   'P 1'
#
loop_
_entity.id
_entity.type
_entity.pdbx_description
1 polymer ?
#
loop_
_entity_poly.entity_id
_entity_poly.type
_entity_poly.pdbx_seq_one_letter_code
_entity_poly.pdbx_strand_id
1 'polypeptide(L)'
;MKKLVKRSDKVAYYGLKQADGSVIYKKMLGFSELNVSKNPKEYTRQYTTDDFETTSVIGYSPSMSFAFDRYKGNEVQDDIVNIFDKEITGSSALRTILIVDKNDETYGGYNCKKRLFAVVPDNEGNSTDAYTYSGNFKCKGKSVSGVAKLDISGNAIFLKEISRETFDNMTTSEFANFVTSRFVMGGGYRKSGLSLCEKDGNKYIEMGEIRSRSERIKIHDIFGKREFTKEDIGRTFKICVLIAGGDNLTRIGIFSPNGTSPIVAVDKITKNDFNGYTRFELDYTVTADTLNYTLLGIDQNTEDKGYECQWLYIDDIFVYEYENVAMPIMTLDEVLEETTEVEEKESTETEETEDATEIQS
;
A
#
# COMPACT_ATOMS: atom_id res chain seq x y z
N MET A 1 -9.25 -21.60 21.93
CA MET A 1 -7.87 -21.76 22.47
C MET A 1 -7.24 -20.38 22.55
N LYS A 2 -6.65 -19.97 23.69
CA LYS A 2 -6.01 -18.64 23.81
C LYS A 2 -4.59 -18.71 23.24
N LYS A 3 -4.24 -17.84 22.27
CA LYS A 3 -2.91 -17.75 21.67
C LYS A 3 -2.16 -16.56 22.25
N LEU A 4 -0.96 -16.80 22.78
CA LEU A 4 -0.07 -15.74 23.26
C LEU A 4 0.55 -15.01 22.05
N VAL A 5 0.42 -13.69 21.99
CA VAL A 5 1.05 -12.84 20.97
C VAL A 5 2.48 -12.53 21.40
N LYS A 6 3.48 -12.82 20.55
CA LYS A 6 4.89 -12.56 20.89
C LYS A 6 5.24 -11.09 20.61
N ARG A 7 6.10 -10.51 21.44
CA ARG A 7 6.63 -9.15 21.21
C ARG A 7 7.38 -9.03 19.88
N SER A 8 8.03 -10.13 19.45
CA SER A 8 8.76 -10.25 18.17
C SER A 8 7.88 -10.10 16.94
N ASP A 9 6.56 -10.30 17.08
CA ASP A 9 5.64 -10.26 15.97
C ASP A 9 5.13 -8.82 15.71
N LYS A 10 5.24 -7.94 16.71
CA LYS A 10 5.03 -6.48 16.55
C LYS A 10 6.36 -5.82 16.17
N VAL A 11 6.61 -5.71 14.87
CA VAL A 11 7.90 -5.25 14.33
C VAL A 11 7.87 -3.76 14.02
N ALA A 12 8.92 -3.05 14.43
CA ALA A 12 9.10 -1.65 14.09
C ALA A 12 9.98 -1.49 12.85
N TYR A 13 9.56 -0.59 11.96
CA TYR A 13 10.28 -0.18 10.77
C TYR A 13 10.51 1.32 10.82
N TYR A 14 11.73 1.74 10.48
CA TYR A 14 12.19 3.11 10.50
C TYR A 14 12.24 3.68 9.09
N GLY A 15 11.62 4.84 8.89
CA GLY A 15 11.58 5.54 7.62
C GLY A 15 12.87 6.31 7.36
N LEU A 16 13.71 5.78 6.48
CA LEU A 16 14.88 6.45 5.95
C LEU A 16 14.47 7.36 4.80
N LYS A 17 14.71 8.66 4.97
CA LYS A 17 14.50 9.65 3.92
C LYS A 17 15.57 9.49 2.85
N GLN A 18 15.16 9.30 1.61
CA GLN A 18 16.04 9.26 0.45
C GLN A 18 16.26 10.67 -0.11
N ALA A 19 17.23 10.81 -1.00
CA ALA A 19 17.57 12.09 -1.63
C ALA A 19 16.42 12.62 -2.52
N ASP A 20 15.65 11.72 -3.14
CA ASP A 20 14.47 12.01 -3.95
C ASP A 20 13.21 12.38 -3.12
N GLY A 21 13.34 12.42 -1.79
CA GLY A 21 12.23 12.68 -0.87
C GLY A 21 11.34 11.47 -0.57
N SER A 22 11.59 10.30 -1.18
CA SER A 22 10.94 9.05 -0.83
C SER A 22 11.36 8.55 0.55
N VAL A 23 10.57 7.64 1.11
CA VAL A 23 10.86 7.02 2.42
C VAL A 23 10.89 5.52 2.28
N ILE A 24 12.04 4.92 2.60
CA ILE A 24 12.20 3.47 2.67
C ILE A 24 12.07 3.04 4.12
N TYR A 25 11.11 2.15 4.42
CA TYR A 25 10.92 1.64 5.78
C TYR A 25 11.74 0.38 6.00
N LYS A 26 12.91 0.54 6.63
CA LYS A 26 13.80 -0.58 6.98
C LYS A 26 13.51 -1.10 8.37
N LYS A 27 13.63 -2.41 8.56
CA LYS A 27 13.39 -3.04 9.86
C LYS A 27 14.40 -2.54 10.89
N MET A 28 13.94 -2.21 12.09
CA MET A 28 14.80 -1.79 13.20
C MET A 28 15.51 -3.02 13.81
N LEU A 29 16.59 -3.45 13.18
CA LEU A 29 17.43 -4.58 13.61
C LEU A 29 18.50 -4.14 14.62
N GLY A 30 18.82 -5.01 15.58
CA GLY A 30 19.87 -4.77 16.58
C GLY A 30 19.45 -3.87 17.75
N PHE A 31 18.16 -3.59 17.91
CA PHE A 31 17.63 -2.83 19.05
C PHE A 31 17.36 -3.77 20.23
N SER A 32 17.98 -3.47 21.37
CA SER A 32 17.77 -4.16 22.63
C SER A 32 16.53 -3.66 23.37
N GLU A 33 16.14 -2.40 23.12
CA GLU A 33 14.93 -1.79 23.69
C GLU A 33 14.11 -1.05 22.63
N LEU A 34 12.79 -1.27 22.66
CA LEU A 34 11.77 -0.50 21.94
C LEU A 34 10.47 -0.48 22.75
N ASN A 35 10.41 0.31 23.84
CA ASN A 35 9.24 0.39 24.71
C ASN A 35 8.39 1.61 24.37
N VAL A 36 7.05 1.46 24.34
CA VAL A 36 6.11 2.51 23.95
C VAL A 36 5.28 2.97 25.14
N SER A 37 5.43 4.24 25.52
CA SER A 37 4.61 4.91 26.53
C SER A 37 3.55 5.78 25.84
N LYS A 38 2.29 5.75 26.31
CA LYS A 38 1.19 6.51 25.68
C LYS A 38 1.06 7.95 26.20
N ASN A 39 1.50 8.21 27.42
CA ASN A 39 1.54 9.52 28.08
C ASN A 39 0.23 10.34 27.84
N PRO A 40 -0.89 9.93 28.45
CA PRO A 40 -2.15 10.69 28.33
C PRO A 40 -2.00 12.10 28.90
N LYS A 41 -2.72 13.05 28.32
CA LYS A 41 -2.95 14.38 28.89
C LYS A 41 -4.35 14.39 29.48
N GLU A 42 -4.44 14.65 30.77
CA GLU A 42 -5.68 14.62 31.53
C GLU A 42 -6.15 16.03 31.89
N TYR A 43 -7.47 16.19 31.95
CA TYR A 43 -8.15 17.39 32.44
C TYR A 43 -9.08 16.96 33.57
N THR A 44 -8.80 17.44 34.78
CA THR A 44 -9.54 17.11 36.00
C THR A 44 -10.29 18.34 36.47
N ARG A 45 -11.58 18.17 36.79
CA ARG A 45 -12.42 19.22 37.39
C ARG A 45 -13.40 18.65 38.40
N GLN A 46 -13.75 19.46 39.38
CA GLN A 46 -14.89 19.20 40.26
C GLN A 46 -16.01 20.18 39.93
N TYR A 47 -17.24 19.67 39.83
CA TYR A 47 -18.42 20.50 39.67
C TYR A 47 -19.02 20.81 41.04
N THR A 48 -19.70 21.94 41.16
CA THR A 48 -20.36 22.35 42.43
C THR A 48 -21.46 21.40 42.88
N THR A 49 -21.98 20.56 41.98
CA THR A 49 -23.02 19.55 42.24
C THR A 49 -22.44 18.19 42.59
N ASP A 50 -21.14 17.99 42.40
CA ASP A 50 -20.52 16.68 42.45
C ASP A 50 -19.57 16.61 43.66
N ASP A 51 -19.74 15.59 44.49
CA ASP A 51 -18.89 15.37 45.66
C ASP A 51 -17.48 14.88 45.28
N PHE A 52 -17.24 14.51 44.02
CA PHE A 52 -15.98 13.98 43.51
C PHE A 52 -15.49 14.66 42.24
N GLU A 53 -14.17 14.65 42.04
CA GLU A 53 -13.53 15.10 40.81
C GLU A 53 -13.83 14.16 39.63
N THR A 54 -14.04 14.74 38.44
CA THR A 54 -14.13 14.01 37.17
C THR A 54 -12.87 14.26 36.36
N THR A 55 -12.23 13.17 35.91
CA THR A 55 -11.04 13.22 35.05
C THR A 55 -11.38 12.77 33.63
N SER A 56 -10.98 13.56 32.65
CA SER A 56 -11.13 13.26 31.22
C SER A 56 -9.77 13.26 30.51
N VAL A 57 -9.52 12.27 29.65
CA VAL A 57 -8.31 12.24 28.80
C VAL A 57 -8.57 13.10 27.56
N ILE A 58 -7.82 14.20 27.42
CA ILE A 58 -7.99 15.19 26.33
C ILE A 58 -6.96 15.02 25.21
N GLY A 59 -5.96 14.16 25.40
CA GLY A 59 -4.95 13.90 24.39
C GLY A 59 -3.94 12.84 24.81
N TYR A 60 -3.02 12.52 23.91
CA TYR A 60 -1.91 11.60 24.15
C TYR A 60 -0.63 12.18 23.56
N SER A 61 0.50 11.96 24.24
CA SER A 61 1.84 12.29 23.75
C SER A 61 2.75 11.06 23.72
N PRO A 62 2.48 10.05 22.85
CA PRO A 62 3.22 8.81 22.94
C PRO A 62 4.71 8.98 22.65
N SER A 63 5.53 8.31 23.44
CA SER A 63 6.97 8.21 23.24
C SER A 63 7.38 6.75 23.06
N MET A 64 8.47 6.52 22.35
CA MET A 64 9.09 5.20 22.27
C MET A 64 10.56 5.31 22.65
N SER A 65 10.96 4.71 23.78
CA SER A 65 12.37 4.63 24.15
C SER A 65 13.07 3.62 23.23
N PHE A 66 14.35 3.87 22.96
CA PHE A 66 15.19 2.96 22.18
C PHE A 66 16.57 2.83 22.80
N ALA A 67 17.14 1.64 22.65
CA ALA A 67 18.55 1.36 22.90
C ALA A 67 19.04 0.32 21.89
N PHE A 68 20.29 0.45 21.44
CA PHE A 68 20.93 -0.51 20.55
C PHE A 68 22.44 -0.56 20.73
N ASP A 69 23.00 -1.72 20.42
CA ASP A 69 24.44 -1.90 20.22
C ASP A 69 24.80 -1.45 18.80
N ARG A 70 25.91 -0.72 18.67
CA ARG A 70 26.34 -0.15 17.41
C ARG A 70 26.90 -1.23 16.48
N TYR A 71 26.15 -1.54 15.43
CA TYR A 71 26.60 -2.37 14.30
C TYR A 71 26.91 -1.50 13.10
N LYS A 72 28.10 -1.70 12.49
CA LYS A 72 28.47 -1.02 11.24
C LYS A 72 27.65 -1.55 10.06
N GLY A 73 27.27 -0.67 9.13
CA GLY A 73 26.54 -1.03 7.91
C GLY A 73 25.03 -1.20 8.10
N ASN A 74 24.50 -0.91 9.30
CA ASN A 74 23.06 -0.84 9.53
C ASN A 74 22.59 0.59 9.29
N GLU A 75 21.97 0.83 8.13
CA GLU A 75 21.54 2.17 7.70
C GLU A 75 20.60 2.87 8.69
N VAL A 76 19.74 2.11 9.40
CA VAL A 76 18.86 2.69 10.42
C VAL A 76 19.66 3.22 11.60
N GLN A 77 20.66 2.46 12.05
CA GLN A 77 21.55 2.90 13.12
C GLN A 77 22.46 4.03 12.63
N ASP A 78 22.98 3.96 11.40
CA ASP A 78 23.82 5.01 10.82
C ASP A 78 23.09 6.36 10.78
N ASP A 79 21.80 6.36 10.39
CA ASP A 79 20.99 7.58 10.38
C ASP A 79 20.73 8.13 11.79
N ILE A 80 20.43 7.27 12.78
CA ILE A 80 20.25 7.71 14.17
C ILE A 80 21.56 8.27 14.73
N VAL A 81 22.69 7.58 14.52
CA VAL A 81 24.02 8.04 14.96
C VAL A 81 24.37 9.37 14.30
N ASN A 82 24.07 9.55 13.02
CA ASN A 82 24.27 10.82 12.34
C ASN A 82 23.41 11.96 12.94
N ILE A 83 22.23 11.67 13.49
CA ILE A 83 21.42 12.65 14.25
C ILE A 83 22.10 13.00 15.59
N PHE A 84 22.70 12.02 16.27
CA PHE A 84 23.46 12.23 17.51
C PHE A 84 24.71 13.08 17.24
N ASP A 85 25.63 12.57 16.42
CA ASP A 85 26.98 13.12 16.23
C ASP A 85 26.97 14.53 15.63
N LYS A 86 26.01 14.81 14.74
CA LYS A 86 25.88 16.13 14.09
C LYS A 86 24.85 17.04 14.75
N GLU A 87 24.31 16.61 15.90
CA GLU A 87 23.30 17.35 16.66
C GLU A 87 22.16 17.86 15.75
N ILE A 88 21.65 16.98 14.89
CA ILE A 88 20.68 17.39 13.87
C ILE A 88 19.40 17.86 14.59
N THR A 89 18.92 19.05 14.21
CA THR A 89 17.73 19.66 14.83
C THR A 89 16.57 19.84 13.85
N GLY A 90 15.42 20.24 14.39
CA GLY A 90 14.26 20.64 13.60
C GLY A 90 13.66 19.51 12.77
N SER A 91 13.24 19.83 11.54
CA SER A 91 12.57 18.88 10.64
C SER A 91 13.49 17.75 10.14
N SER A 92 14.80 17.98 10.19
CA SER A 92 15.82 17.01 9.79
C SER A 92 15.99 15.87 10.81
N ALA A 93 15.56 16.07 12.06
CA ALA A 93 15.54 15.04 13.11
C ALA A 93 14.21 14.25 13.18
N LEU A 94 13.29 14.49 12.24
CA LEU A 94 11.98 13.83 12.22
C LEU A 94 12.00 12.59 11.34
N ARG A 95 11.44 11.49 11.84
CA ARG A 95 11.41 10.18 11.18
C ARG A 95 10.06 9.52 11.36
N THR A 96 9.56 8.90 10.30
CA THR A 96 8.34 8.09 10.39
C THR A 96 8.72 6.72 10.91
N ILE A 97 7.93 6.21 11.86
CA ILE A 97 8.06 4.85 12.36
C ILE A 97 6.77 4.13 12.05
N LEU A 98 6.92 2.95 11.47
CA LEU A 98 5.85 2.06 11.10
C LEU A 98 5.88 0.84 12.01
N ILE A 99 4.84 0.67 12.83
CA ILE A 99 4.68 -0.52 13.68
C ILE A 99 3.75 -1.49 12.97
N VAL A 100 4.27 -2.64 12.59
CA VAL A 100 3.57 -3.71 11.85
C VAL A 100 3.26 -4.86 12.79
N ASP A 101 2.00 -5.32 12.80
CA ASP A 101 1.60 -6.50 13.57
C ASP A 101 1.52 -7.73 12.67
N LYS A 102 2.52 -8.62 12.78
CA LYS A 102 2.60 -9.84 11.97
C LYS A 102 1.58 -10.92 12.36
N ASN A 103 0.86 -10.76 13.47
CA ASN A 103 -0.26 -11.64 13.81
C ASN A 103 -1.60 -11.14 13.27
N ASP A 104 -1.63 -9.96 12.67
CA ASP A 104 -2.83 -9.30 12.17
C ASP A 104 -2.70 -9.12 10.65
N GLU A 105 -2.68 -10.26 9.95
CA GLU A 105 -2.65 -10.31 8.48
C GLU A 105 -4.02 -9.87 7.93
N THR A 106 -3.98 -9.05 6.89
CA THR A 106 -5.13 -8.47 6.23
C THR A 106 -4.89 -8.43 4.72
N TYR A 107 -5.89 -7.93 3.98
CA TYR A 107 -5.78 -7.70 2.55
C TYR A 107 -4.69 -6.65 2.26
N GLY A 108 -3.82 -6.91 1.29
CA GLY A 108 -2.62 -6.13 1.01
C GLY A 108 -1.38 -6.45 1.86
N GLY A 109 -1.48 -7.14 3.01
CA GLY A 109 -0.33 -7.40 3.89
C GLY A 109 -0.68 -7.50 5.38
N TYR A 110 -0.04 -6.72 6.24
CA TYR A 110 -0.26 -6.74 7.70
C TYR A 110 -0.78 -5.40 8.22
N ASN A 111 -1.70 -5.42 9.17
CA ASN A 111 -2.19 -4.20 9.81
C ASN A 111 -1.04 -3.46 10.50
N CYS A 112 -0.98 -2.14 10.30
CA CYS A 112 0.11 -1.33 10.80
C CYS A 112 -0.33 0.08 11.20
N LYS A 113 0.50 0.73 12.02
CA LYS A 113 0.34 2.12 12.41
C LYS A 113 1.61 2.89 12.09
N LYS A 114 1.48 3.89 11.23
CA LYS A 114 2.52 4.84 10.90
C LYS A 114 2.36 6.09 11.77
N ARG A 115 3.47 6.63 12.27
CA ARG A 115 3.48 7.93 12.94
C ARG A 115 4.83 8.61 12.77
N LEU A 116 4.82 9.94 12.71
CA LEU A 116 6.03 10.75 12.72
C LEU A 116 6.52 10.97 14.15
N PHE A 117 7.83 10.84 14.36
CA PHE A 117 8.49 11.04 15.64
C PHE A 117 9.70 11.96 15.46
N ALA A 118 10.02 12.73 16.51
CA ALA A 118 11.32 13.37 16.67
C ALA A 118 12.27 12.39 17.36
N VAL A 119 13.45 12.18 16.77
CA VAL A 119 14.53 11.42 17.40
C VAL A 119 15.21 12.32 18.43
N VAL A 120 15.17 11.93 19.70
CA VAL A 120 15.78 12.67 20.81
C VAL A 120 16.89 11.82 21.41
N PRO A 121 18.17 12.17 21.15
CA PRO A 121 19.31 11.55 21.80
C PRO A 121 19.24 11.62 23.33
N ASP A 122 19.76 10.60 24.01
CA ASP A 122 19.90 10.60 25.48
C ASP A 122 21.33 10.26 25.89
N ASN A 123 21.75 9.00 25.75
CA ASN A 123 23.11 8.58 26.13
C ASN A 123 23.84 7.86 25.00
N GLU A 124 25.16 7.98 25.05
CA GLU A 124 26.12 7.36 24.13
C GLU A 124 27.28 6.76 24.94
N GLY A 125 27.67 5.52 24.62
CA GLY A 125 28.84 4.86 25.22
C GLY A 125 28.67 4.39 26.68
N ASN A 126 27.43 4.17 27.14
CA ASN A 126 27.15 3.78 28.54
C ASN A 126 27.50 2.32 28.89
N SER A 127 27.79 1.48 27.90
CA SER A 127 28.16 0.07 28.10
C SER A 127 29.65 -0.14 27.88
N THR A 128 30.26 -0.98 28.71
CA THR A 128 31.68 -1.38 28.59
C THR A 128 31.91 -2.45 27.53
N ASP A 129 30.87 -3.24 27.22
CA ASP A 129 31.00 -4.44 26.38
C ASP A 129 30.84 -4.11 24.89
N ALA A 130 30.04 -3.09 24.58
CA ALA A 130 29.81 -2.61 23.22
C ALA A 130 29.49 -1.10 23.23
N TYR A 131 29.81 -0.43 22.12
CA TYR A 131 29.41 0.96 21.96
C TYR A 131 27.89 1.03 21.75
N THR A 132 27.21 1.77 22.62
CA THR A 132 25.75 1.78 22.71
C THR A 132 25.19 3.17 22.54
N TYR A 133 24.00 3.25 21.95
CA TYR A 133 23.22 4.48 21.84
C TYR A 133 21.84 4.25 22.44
N SER A 134 21.32 5.27 23.13
CA SER A 134 19.98 5.26 23.69
C SER A 134 19.31 6.62 23.58
N GLY A 135 17.97 6.61 23.51
CA GLY A 135 17.20 7.83 23.35
C GLY A 135 15.70 7.59 23.33
N ASN A 136 14.97 8.61 22.88
CA ASN A 136 13.52 8.59 22.79
C ASN A 136 13.02 9.10 21.44
N PHE A 137 12.08 8.37 20.85
CA PHE A 137 11.23 8.87 19.78
C PHE A 137 10.02 9.57 20.40
N LYS A 138 9.91 10.89 20.29
CA LYS A 138 8.76 11.67 20.79
C LYS A 138 7.78 11.96 19.66
N CYS A 139 6.49 11.64 19.84
CA CYS A 139 5.53 11.74 18.74
C CYS A 139 5.39 13.19 18.22
N LYS A 140 5.19 13.30 16.91
CA LYS A 140 4.79 14.54 16.25
C LYS A 140 3.63 14.24 15.31
N GLY A 141 2.45 14.76 15.63
CA GLY A 141 1.26 14.57 14.80
C GLY A 141 0.50 13.26 15.05
N LYS A 142 -0.53 13.05 14.25
CA LYS A 142 -1.49 11.94 14.38
C LYS A 142 -0.87 10.63 13.86
N SER A 143 -1.28 9.49 14.43
CA SER A 143 -1.03 8.20 13.77
C SER A 143 -1.95 8.03 12.57
N VAL A 144 -1.44 7.39 11.54
CA VAL A 144 -2.19 6.93 10.38
C VAL A 144 -2.20 5.40 10.42
N SER A 145 -3.39 4.81 10.40
CA SER A 145 -3.54 3.36 10.22
C SER A 145 -3.39 3.02 8.74
N GLY A 146 -2.90 1.82 8.45
CA GLY A 146 -2.81 1.31 7.09
C GLY A 146 -2.34 -0.13 7.09
N VAL A 147 -1.86 -0.57 5.93
CA VAL A 147 -1.35 -1.92 5.71
C VAL A 147 0.12 -1.86 5.33
N ALA A 148 0.92 -2.78 5.85
CA ALA A 148 2.31 -2.93 5.49
C ALA A 148 2.47 -4.16 4.59
N LYS A 149 2.86 -3.93 3.34
CA LYS A 149 3.36 -4.99 2.45
C LYS A 149 4.84 -5.16 2.71
N LEU A 150 5.30 -6.41 2.84
CA LEU A 150 6.73 -6.68 2.96
C LEU A 150 7.32 -6.97 1.59
N ASP A 151 8.47 -6.36 1.27
CA ASP A 151 9.25 -6.70 0.08
C ASP A 151 10.06 -7.99 0.29
N ILE A 152 10.72 -8.46 -0.76
CA ILE A 152 11.57 -9.67 -0.73
C ILE A 152 12.76 -9.54 0.24
N SER A 153 13.21 -8.31 0.51
CA SER A 153 14.30 -7.98 1.42
C SER A 153 13.82 -7.84 2.87
N GLY A 154 12.51 -7.96 3.11
CA GLY A 154 11.88 -7.84 4.41
C GLY A 154 11.63 -6.41 4.88
N ASN A 155 11.83 -5.39 4.02
CA ASN A 155 11.45 -3.99 4.27
C ASN A 155 9.93 -3.84 4.15
N ALA A 156 9.40 -2.79 4.76
CA ALA A 156 7.97 -2.50 4.70
C ALA A 156 7.66 -1.43 3.64
N ILE A 157 6.52 -1.58 2.99
CA ILE A 157 5.89 -0.59 2.13
C ILE A 157 4.57 -0.23 2.77
N PHE A 158 4.39 1.05 3.10
CA PHE A 158 3.15 1.53 3.71
C PHE A 158 2.08 1.77 2.64
N LEU A 159 0.94 1.14 2.84
CA LEU A 159 -0.26 1.23 2.02
C LEU A 159 -1.34 1.94 2.84
N LYS A 160 -1.80 3.09 2.34
CA LYS A 160 -2.88 3.85 2.97
C LYS A 160 -4.22 3.36 2.40
N GLU A 161 -5.13 2.91 3.24
CA GLU A 161 -6.49 2.59 2.81
C GLU A 161 -7.20 3.86 2.32
N ILE A 162 -7.72 3.82 1.10
CA ILE A 162 -8.49 4.93 0.49
C ILE A 162 -9.96 4.58 0.33
N SER A 163 -10.28 3.31 0.11
CA SER A 163 -11.66 2.83 0.05
C SER A 163 -11.73 1.36 0.47
N ARG A 164 -12.91 1.02 0.98
CA ARG A 164 -13.29 -0.33 1.37
C ARG A 164 -14.76 -0.50 1.04
N GLU A 165 -15.07 -1.51 0.23
CA GLU A 165 -16.43 -1.97 0.02
C GLU A 165 -16.57 -3.31 0.73
N THR A 166 -17.51 -3.38 1.68
CA THR A 166 -17.86 -4.60 2.40
C THR A 166 -19.38 -4.78 2.35
N PHE A 167 -19.82 -6.02 2.18
CA PHE A 167 -21.22 -6.32 1.89
C PHE A 167 -21.97 -6.91 3.10
N ASP A 168 -21.26 -7.34 4.15
CA ASP A 168 -21.82 -8.04 5.33
C ASP A 168 -23.03 -7.34 5.97
N ASN A 169 -22.97 -6.01 6.07
CA ASN A 169 -24.00 -5.22 6.74
C ASN A 169 -25.00 -4.58 5.78
N MET A 170 -24.95 -4.91 4.49
CA MET A 170 -25.79 -4.29 3.48
C MET A 170 -27.22 -4.83 3.52
N THR A 171 -28.22 -3.94 3.45
CA THR A 171 -29.63 -4.30 3.25
C THR A 171 -29.93 -4.48 1.77
N THR A 172 -31.02 -5.18 1.44
CA THR A 172 -31.45 -5.38 0.04
C THR A 172 -31.70 -4.05 -0.69
N SER A 173 -32.21 -3.03 0.01
CA SER A 173 -32.44 -1.70 -0.56
C SER A 173 -31.13 -0.95 -0.83
N GLU A 174 -30.16 -1.01 0.07
CA GLU A 174 -28.83 -0.44 -0.13
C GLU A 174 -28.12 -1.13 -1.29
N PHE A 175 -28.24 -2.46 -1.41
CA PHE A 175 -27.69 -3.21 -2.52
C PHE A 175 -28.31 -2.80 -3.87
N ALA A 176 -29.64 -2.66 -3.95
CA ALA A 176 -30.29 -2.21 -5.18
C ALA A 176 -29.81 -0.82 -5.63
N ASN A 177 -29.60 0.09 -4.67
CA ASN A 177 -29.03 1.41 -4.92
C ASN A 177 -27.56 1.32 -5.36
N PHE A 178 -26.77 0.48 -4.71
CA PHE A 178 -25.37 0.22 -5.06
C PHE A 178 -25.23 -0.32 -6.49
N VAL A 179 -26.01 -1.34 -6.86
CA VAL A 179 -26.09 -1.90 -8.22
C VAL A 179 -26.50 -0.84 -9.25
N THR A 180 -27.48 -0.01 -8.92
CA THR A 180 -27.97 1.00 -9.86
C THR A 180 -26.95 2.12 -10.08
N SER A 181 -26.28 2.57 -9.03
CA SER A 181 -25.41 3.75 -9.05
C SER A 181 -23.95 3.47 -9.42
N ARG A 182 -23.41 2.30 -9.05
CA ARG A 182 -21.97 2.01 -9.11
C ARG A 182 -21.59 1.03 -10.21
N PHE A 183 -22.48 0.11 -10.54
CA PHE A 183 -22.17 -0.95 -11.49
C PHE A 183 -22.40 -0.54 -12.95
N VAL A 184 -21.43 -0.87 -13.79
CA VAL A 184 -21.49 -0.80 -15.25
C VAL A 184 -21.40 -2.21 -15.82
N MET A 185 -22.36 -2.56 -16.65
CA MET A 185 -22.37 -3.87 -17.31
C MET A 185 -21.62 -3.77 -18.64
N GLY A 186 -20.96 -4.85 -19.03
CA GLY A 186 -20.40 -5.01 -20.36
C GLY A 186 -20.92 -6.27 -21.05
N GLY A 187 -21.10 -6.18 -22.37
CA GLY A 187 -21.57 -7.29 -23.21
C GLY A 187 -23.03 -7.67 -22.95
N GLY A 188 -23.28 -8.97 -22.83
CA GLY A 188 -24.60 -9.56 -22.57
C GLY A 188 -25.09 -9.42 -21.14
N TYR A 189 -24.19 -9.12 -20.19
CA TYR A 189 -24.51 -9.11 -18.76
C TYR A 189 -25.47 -7.98 -18.38
N ARG A 190 -26.32 -8.21 -17.39
CA ARG A 190 -27.39 -7.29 -16.96
C ARG A 190 -27.40 -7.14 -15.45
N LYS A 191 -27.77 -5.95 -14.96
CA LYS A 191 -27.89 -5.66 -13.52
C LYS A 191 -28.88 -6.58 -12.80
N SER A 192 -29.91 -7.06 -13.51
CA SER A 192 -30.89 -8.02 -12.98
C SER A 192 -30.31 -9.40 -12.66
N GLY A 193 -29.09 -9.70 -13.13
CA GLY A 193 -28.36 -10.92 -12.79
C GLY A 193 -27.51 -10.81 -11.53
N LEU A 194 -27.53 -9.65 -10.85
CA LEU A 194 -26.83 -9.44 -9.58
C LEU A 194 -27.78 -9.64 -8.41
N SER A 195 -27.32 -10.39 -7.41
CA SER A 195 -28.07 -10.69 -6.19
C SER A 195 -27.19 -10.46 -4.96
N LEU A 196 -27.80 -10.10 -3.82
CA LEU A 196 -27.12 -10.10 -2.53
C LEU A 196 -27.43 -11.43 -1.86
N CYS A 197 -26.41 -12.28 -1.75
CA CYS A 197 -26.51 -13.61 -1.17
C CYS A 197 -25.92 -13.62 0.23
N GLU A 198 -26.46 -14.43 1.14
CA GLU A 198 -25.94 -14.62 2.50
C GLU A 198 -25.51 -16.08 2.67
N LYS A 199 -24.28 -16.30 3.13
CA LYS A 199 -23.76 -17.63 3.43
C LYS A 199 -22.85 -17.55 4.66
N ASP A 200 -23.06 -18.47 5.59
CA ASP A 200 -22.28 -18.56 6.84
C ASP A 200 -22.23 -17.24 7.65
N GLY A 201 -23.29 -16.42 7.55
CA GLY A 201 -23.44 -15.14 8.27
C GLY A 201 -22.78 -13.92 7.61
N ASN A 202 -22.16 -14.11 6.46
CA ASN A 202 -21.55 -13.04 5.66
C ASN A 202 -22.37 -12.83 4.38
N LYS A 203 -22.29 -11.63 3.80
CA LYS A 203 -23.03 -11.29 2.58
C LYS A 203 -22.11 -11.01 1.42
N TYR A 204 -22.55 -11.41 0.24
CA TYR A 204 -21.76 -11.39 -0.97
C TYR A 204 -22.60 -10.90 -2.13
N ILE A 205 -21.95 -10.28 -3.11
CA ILE A 205 -22.56 -10.06 -4.41
C ILE A 205 -22.45 -11.36 -5.19
N GLU A 206 -23.57 -12.02 -5.40
CA GLU A 206 -23.67 -13.12 -6.33
C GLU A 206 -23.83 -12.57 -7.74
N MET A 207 -22.89 -12.97 -8.58
CA MET A 207 -23.00 -12.85 -10.02
C MET A 207 -23.61 -14.15 -10.54
N GLY A 208 -24.77 -14.03 -11.18
CA GLY A 208 -25.30 -15.12 -12.00
C GLY A 208 -24.36 -15.48 -13.15
N GLU A 209 -24.74 -16.50 -13.92
CA GLU A 209 -23.94 -17.12 -14.98
C GLU A 209 -23.30 -16.11 -15.96
N ILE A 210 -21.97 -16.17 -16.05
CA ILE A 210 -21.17 -15.44 -17.04
C ILE A 210 -20.75 -16.47 -18.10
N ARG A 211 -21.21 -16.29 -19.34
CA ARG A 211 -21.09 -17.23 -20.46
C ARG A 211 -20.04 -16.84 -21.49
N SER A 212 -19.49 -15.62 -21.40
CA SER A 212 -18.56 -15.11 -22.42
C SER A 212 -17.57 -14.12 -21.83
N ARG A 213 -16.34 -14.06 -22.37
CA ARG A 213 -15.38 -12.96 -22.09
C ARG A 213 -15.90 -11.56 -22.41
N SER A 214 -16.94 -11.47 -23.24
CA SER A 214 -17.59 -10.19 -23.52
C SER A 214 -18.45 -9.72 -22.35
N GLU A 215 -18.81 -10.60 -21.43
CA GLU A 215 -19.58 -10.31 -20.24
C GLU A 215 -18.62 -9.91 -19.12
N ARG A 216 -18.87 -8.73 -18.57
CA ARG A 216 -18.14 -8.22 -17.42
C ARG A 216 -19.02 -7.34 -16.60
N ILE A 217 -18.69 -7.25 -15.33
CA ILE A 217 -19.13 -6.15 -14.48
C ILE A 217 -17.97 -5.21 -14.27
N LYS A 218 -18.29 -3.95 -14.07
CA LYS A 218 -17.32 -2.96 -13.62
C LYS A 218 -17.94 -2.11 -12.52
N ILE A 219 -17.11 -1.63 -11.61
CA ILE A 219 -17.53 -0.88 -10.44
C ILE A 219 -16.88 0.49 -10.50
N HIS A 220 -17.71 1.54 -10.47
CA HIS A 220 -17.29 2.94 -10.41
C HIS A 220 -16.80 3.36 -9.04
N ASP A 221 -16.09 4.50 -9.01
CA ASP A 221 -15.57 5.20 -7.83
C ASP A 221 -14.96 4.30 -6.75
N ILE A 222 -14.30 3.21 -7.16
CA ILE A 222 -13.48 2.38 -6.28
C ILE A 222 -12.24 3.15 -5.79
N PHE A 223 -11.77 4.14 -6.55
CA PHE A 223 -10.70 5.06 -6.14
C PHE A 223 -11.22 6.30 -5.40
N GLY A 224 -12.50 6.35 -5.04
CA GLY A 224 -13.16 7.52 -4.44
C GLY A 224 -13.40 8.69 -5.42
N LYS A 225 -13.16 8.48 -6.72
CA LYS A 225 -13.37 9.47 -7.79
C LYS A 225 -13.77 8.81 -9.11
N ARG A 226 -14.42 9.58 -9.99
CA ARG A 226 -14.89 9.12 -11.32
C ARG A 226 -13.86 9.22 -12.42
N GLU A 227 -12.97 10.18 -12.30
CA GLU A 227 -11.88 10.44 -13.24
C GLU A 227 -10.66 10.86 -12.44
N PHE A 228 -9.48 10.46 -12.88
CA PHE A 228 -8.23 10.97 -12.37
C PHE A 228 -7.92 12.32 -13.00
N THR A 229 -7.22 13.17 -12.27
CA THR A 229 -6.71 14.45 -12.78
C THR A 229 -5.21 14.35 -13.06
N LYS A 230 -4.63 15.40 -13.65
CA LYS A 230 -3.17 15.46 -13.85
C LYS A 230 -2.37 15.34 -12.54
N GLU A 231 -2.98 15.66 -11.39
CA GLU A 231 -2.36 15.54 -10.05
C GLU A 231 -2.31 14.09 -9.53
N ASP A 232 -2.99 13.17 -10.22
CA ASP A 232 -2.99 11.76 -9.89
C ASP A 232 -1.93 10.98 -10.67
N ILE A 233 -1.32 11.57 -11.70
CA ILE A 233 -0.26 10.92 -12.49
C ILE A 233 0.90 10.52 -11.58
N GLY A 234 1.37 9.27 -11.72
CA GLY A 234 2.42 8.67 -10.90
C GLY A 234 1.92 8.04 -9.60
N ARG A 235 0.67 8.30 -9.17
CA ARG A 235 0.09 7.62 -8.02
C ARG A 235 -0.15 6.15 -8.34
N THR A 236 0.22 5.29 -7.40
CA THR A 236 0.04 3.85 -7.53
C THR A 236 -0.95 3.35 -6.49
N PHE A 237 -1.86 2.50 -6.92
CA PHE A 237 -2.90 1.89 -6.10
C PHE A 237 -2.74 0.38 -6.09
N LYS A 238 -2.98 -0.23 -4.92
CA LYS A 238 -3.18 -1.67 -4.76
C LYS A 238 -4.67 -1.95 -4.58
N ILE A 239 -5.25 -2.70 -5.50
CA ILE A 239 -6.62 -3.21 -5.40
C ILE A 239 -6.54 -4.65 -4.91
N CYS A 240 -7.29 -4.99 -3.87
CA CYS A 240 -7.48 -6.34 -3.39
C CYS A 240 -8.96 -6.70 -3.47
N VAL A 241 -9.28 -7.84 -4.08
CA VAL A 241 -10.66 -8.33 -4.21
C VAL A 241 -10.72 -9.77 -3.73
N LEU A 242 -11.74 -10.09 -2.94
CA LEU A 242 -12.08 -11.45 -2.61
C LEU A 242 -13.19 -11.99 -3.53
N ILE A 243 -12.92 -13.12 -4.16
CA ILE A 243 -13.88 -13.80 -5.02
C ILE A 243 -13.95 -15.28 -4.64
N ALA A 244 -15.14 -15.78 -4.33
CA ALA A 244 -15.43 -17.21 -4.22
C ALA A 244 -16.13 -17.73 -5.49
N GLY A 245 -15.93 -19.02 -5.79
CA GLY A 245 -16.45 -19.63 -7.03
C GLY A 245 -15.65 -19.27 -8.29
N GLY A 246 -14.59 -18.45 -8.15
CA GLY A 246 -13.67 -18.13 -9.23
C GLY A 246 -12.85 -19.35 -9.65
N ASP A 247 -13.29 -20.01 -10.71
CA ASP A 247 -12.49 -21.00 -11.43
C ASP A 247 -11.17 -20.36 -11.93
N ASN A 248 -10.29 -21.13 -12.55
CA ASN A 248 -9.01 -20.62 -13.10
C ASN A 248 -9.17 -19.63 -14.28
N LEU A 249 -10.36 -19.08 -14.46
CA LEU A 249 -10.79 -18.25 -15.59
C LEU A 249 -11.22 -16.86 -15.14
N THR A 250 -11.32 -16.56 -13.85
CA THR A 250 -11.65 -15.20 -13.39
C THR A 250 -10.44 -14.30 -13.47
N ARG A 251 -10.67 -13.07 -13.91
CA ARG A 251 -9.69 -12.00 -13.99
C ARG A 251 -10.28 -10.72 -13.40
N ILE A 252 -9.42 -9.93 -12.76
CA ILE A 252 -9.73 -8.55 -12.40
C ILE A 252 -8.87 -7.61 -13.23
N GLY A 253 -9.40 -6.43 -13.56
CA GLY A 253 -8.64 -5.43 -14.30
C GLY A 253 -9.18 -4.03 -14.15
N ILE A 254 -8.39 -3.04 -14.56
CA ILE A 254 -8.81 -1.64 -14.60
C ILE A 254 -9.32 -1.30 -16.00
N PHE A 255 -10.54 -0.77 -16.07
CA PHE A 255 -11.22 -0.44 -17.31
C PHE A 255 -11.57 1.05 -17.37
N SER A 256 -11.65 1.56 -18.59
CA SER A 256 -12.37 2.79 -18.87
C SER A 256 -13.89 2.53 -18.90
N PRO A 257 -14.74 3.57 -18.76
CA PRO A 257 -16.19 3.42 -18.76
C PRO A 257 -16.71 2.62 -19.96
N ASN A 258 -16.25 2.98 -21.16
CA ASN A 258 -16.69 2.41 -22.43
C ASN A 258 -15.77 1.30 -22.98
N GLY A 259 -14.58 1.11 -22.39
CA GLY A 259 -13.61 0.12 -22.87
C GLY A 259 -14.08 -1.32 -22.71
N THR A 260 -13.79 -2.18 -23.67
CA THR A 260 -14.11 -3.61 -23.58
C THR A 260 -12.98 -4.45 -23.01
N SER A 261 -11.78 -3.88 -22.92
CA SER A 261 -10.57 -4.53 -22.44
C SER A 261 -9.95 -3.72 -21.29
N PRO A 262 -9.36 -4.40 -20.30
CA PRO A 262 -8.64 -3.73 -19.23
C PRO A 262 -7.30 -3.19 -19.72
N ILE A 263 -6.81 -2.10 -19.11
CA ILE A 263 -5.45 -1.58 -19.35
C ILE A 263 -4.39 -2.37 -18.59
N VAL A 264 -4.73 -2.80 -17.37
CA VAL A 264 -3.94 -3.71 -16.54
C VAL A 264 -4.91 -4.72 -15.97
N ALA A 265 -4.52 -5.99 -15.99
CA ALA A 265 -5.32 -7.07 -15.44
C ALA A 265 -4.44 -8.14 -14.81
N VAL A 266 -5.04 -8.85 -13.87
CA VAL A 266 -4.42 -9.98 -13.17
C VAL A 266 -5.39 -11.14 -13.23
N ASP A 267 -4.91 -12.22 -13.82
CA ASP A 267 -5.56 -13.52 -13.75
C ASP A 267 -5.37 -14.11 -12.36
N LYS A 268 -6.18 -15.12 -12.02
CA LYS A 268 -6.14 -15.82 -10.74
C LYS A 268 -4.71 -16.04 -10.22
N ILE A 269 -4.38 -15.36 -9.12
CA ILE A 269 -3.16 -15.60 -8.36
C ILE A 269 -3.42 -16.80 -7.45
N THR A 270 -2.58 -17.82 -7.57
CA THR A 270 -2.61 -19.07 -6.81
C THR A 270 -2.33 -18.85 -5.32
N LYS A 271 -3.28 -18.26 -4.60
CA LYS A 271 -3.41 -18.38 -3.15
C LYS A 271 -4.89 -18.60 -2.82
N ASN A 272 -5.34 -19.84 -3.01
CA ASN A 272 -6.39 -20.36 -2.15
C ASN A 272 -5.82 -20.31 -0.74
N ASP A 273 -6.53 -19.70 0.21
CA ASP A 273 -6.40 -19.88 1.68
C ASP A 273 -6.75 -18.60 2.46
N PHE A 274 -7.77 -17.86 2.01
CA PHE A 274 -8.57 -17.03 2.94
C PHE A 274 -9.95 -17.67 3.02
N ASN A 275 -10.16 -18.64 3.91
CA ASN A 275 -11.47 -19.25 4.20
C ASN A 275 -12.28 -19.73 2.97
N GLY A 276 -11.63 -20.28 1.94
CA GLY A 276 -12.30 -20.77 0.72
C GLY A 276 -12.48 -19.73 -0.40
N TYR A 277 -11.93 -18.52 -0.24
CA TYR A 277 -11.90 -17.47 -1.25
C TYR A 277 -10.57 -17.44 -1.99
N THR A 278 -10.62 -16.97 -3.24
CA THR A 278 -9.45 -16.57 -4.01
C THR A 278 -9.25 -15.07 -3.86
N ARG A 279 -8.04 -14.66 -3.42
CA ARG A 279 -7.65 -13.25 -3.34
C ARG A 279 -6.98 -12.82 -4.64
N PHE A 280 -7.53 -11.78 -5.24
CA PHE A 280 -6.94 -11.10 -6.39
C PHE A 280 -6.24 -9.83 -5.92
N GLU A 281 -5.04 -9.58 -6.42
CA GLU A 281 -4.30 -8.35 -6.17
C GLU A 281 -3.84 -7.74 -7.48
N LEU A 282 -4.11 -6.45 -7.65
CA LEU A 282 -3.75 -5.69 -8.84
C LEU A 282 -3.08 -4.39 -8.40
N ASP A 283 -1.87 -4.16 -8.88
CA ASP A 283 -1.18 -2.87 -8.75
C ASP A 283 -1.44 -2.04 -10.01
N TYR A 284 -1.84 -0.78 -9.83
CA TYR A 284 -2.20 0.12 -10.92
C TYR A 284 -1.62 1.51 -10.69
N THR A 285 -0.77 1.96 -11.61
CA THR A 285 -0.19 3.31 -11.62
C THR A 285 -0.90 4.18 -12.65
N VAL A 286 -1.34 5.35 -12.24
CA VAL A 286 -2.01 6.31 -13.12
C VAL A 286 -0.97 7.00 -14.01
N THR A 287 -1.23 7.02 -15.30
CA THR A 287 -0.43 7.68 -16.34
C THR A 287 -1.28 8.72 -17.08
N ALA A 288 -0.66 9.56 -17.91
CA ALA A 288 -1.37 10.57 -18.69
C ALA A 288 -2.47 9.96 -19.59
N ASP A 289 -2.23 8.76 -20.13
CA ASP A 289 -3.17 8.07 -21.04
C ASP A 289 -4.26 7.28 -20.31
N THR A 290 -4.18 7.18 -18.99
CA THR A 290 -5.06 6.31 -18.18
C THR A 290 -5.96 7.07 -17.22
N LEU A 291 -6.12 8.39 -17.41
CA LEU A 291 -6.92 9.24 -16.53
C LEU A 291 -8.40 8.84 -16.44
N ASN A 292 -8.95 8.24 -17.50
CA ASN A 292 -10.32 7.74 -17.54
C ASN A 292 -10.45 6.25 -17.15
N TYR A 293 -9.37 5.56 -16.80
CA TYR A 293 -9.38 4.16 -16.37
C TYR A 293 -9.60 4.08 -14.85
N THR A 294 -10.86 4.25 -14.43
CA THR A 294 -11.23 4.35 -13.01
C THR A 294 -12.13 3.22 -12.51
N LEU A 295 -12.47 2.26 -13.37
CA LEU A 295 -13.39 1.20 -13.01
C LEU A 295 -12.64 -0.10 -12.73
N LEU A 296 -12.93 -0.74 -11.61
CA LEU A 296 -12.54 -2.14 -11.39
C LEU A 296 -13.51 -3.03 -12.14
N GLY A 297 -13.02 -3.77 -13.13
CA GLY A 297 -13.78 -4.80 -13.83
C GLY A 297 -13.44 -6.20 -13.35
N ILE A 298 -14.45 -7.05 -13.37
CA ILE A 298 -14.34 -8.49 -13.12
C ILE A 298 -14.91 -9.18 -14.35
N ASP A 299 -14.09 -10.00 -15.01
CA ASP A 299 -14.41 -10.68 -16.24
C ASP A 299 -13.82 -12.10 -16.30
N GLN A 300 -14.11 -12.82 -17.38
CA GLN A 300 -13.54 -14.14 -17.64
C GLN A 300 -12.40 -14.07 -18.67
N ASN A 301 -11.26 -14.67 -18.33
CA ASN A 301 -10.19 -15.01 -19.25
C ASN A 301 -10.50 -16.38 -19.90
N THR A 302 -11.09 -16.35 -21.10
CA THR A 302 -11.52 -17.57 -21.82
C THR A 302 -10.62 -17.93 -23.00
N GLU A 303 -9.33 -17.57 -22.99
CA GLU A 303 -8.49 -17.69 -24.19
C GLU A 303 -8.32 -19.12 -24.73
N ASP A 304 -8.65 -20.19 -24.00
CA ASP A 304 -8.47 -21.56 -24.56
C ASP A 304 -9.33 -22.69 -23.97
N LYS A 305 -10.38 -22.40 -23.18
CA LYS A 305 -11.06 -23.45 -22.40
C LYS A 305 -12.56 -23.25 -22.44
N GLY A 306 -13.28 -24.19 -23.08
CA GLY A 306 -14.74 -24.27 -23.16
C GLY A 306 -15.43 -24.56 -21.82
N TYR A 307 -15.00 -23.86 -20.77
CA TYR A 307 -15.50 -23.91 -19.41
C TYR A 307 -16.06 -22.53 -19.08
N GLU A 308 -17.31 -22.51 -18.62
CA GLU A 308 -18.03 -21.31 -18.22
C GLU A 308 -18.06 -21.30 -16.69
N CYS A 309 -17.54 -20.23 -16.06
CA CYS A 309 -17.70 -20.08 -14.62
C CYS A 309 -19.17 -19.76 -14.33
N GLN A 310 -19.84 -20.69 -13.65
CA GLN A 310 -21.29 -20.64 -13.49
C GLN A 310 -21.74 -19.60 -12.45
N TRP A 311 -20.95 -19.36 -11.41
CA TRP A 311 -21.31 -18.45 -10.31
C TRP A 311 -20.05 -17.81 -9.72
N LEU A 312 -20.06 -16.48 -9.54
CA LEU A 312 -19.02 -15.76 -8.81
C LEU A 312 -19.63 -15.04 -7.61
N TYR A 313 -18.96 -15.10 -6.48
CA TYR A 313 -19.33 -14.39 -5.28
C TYR A 313 -18.25 -13.38 -4.95
N ILE A 314 -18.59 -12.10 -5.03
CA ILE A 314 -17.68 -11.01 -4.68
C ILE A 314 -17.97 -10.61 -3.24
N ASP A 315 -16.94 -10.66 -2.44
CA ASP A 315 -16.95 -10.24 -1.06
C ASP A 315 -16.27 -8.87 -0.97
N ASP A 316 -15.42 -8.65 0.02
CA ASP A 316 -14.77 -7.37 0.20
C ASP A 316 -13.85 -6.92 -0.96
N ILE A 317 -13.89 -5.61 -1.23
CA ILE A 317 -12.96 -4.89 -2.12
C ILE A 317 -12.21 -3.86 -1.28
N PHE A 318 -10.89 -3.92 -1.30
CA PHE A 318 -10.02 -2.93 -0.67
C PHE A 318 -9.21 -2.20 -1.72
N VAL A 319 -9.14 -0.89 -1.61
CA VAL A 319 -8.20 -0.09 -2.41
C VAL A 319 -7.28 0.66 -1.46
N TYR A 320 -6.00 0.45 -1.70
CA TYR A 320 -4.92 1.13 -1.00
C TYR A 320 -4.14 2.02 -1.98
N GLU A 321 -3.66 3.16 -1.48
CA GLU A 321 -2.71 4.03 -2.17
C GLU A 321 -1.31 3.77 -1.60
N TYR A 322 -0.33 3.57 -2.47
CA TYR A 322 1.07 3.57 -2.07
C TYR A 322 1.44 5.00 -1.66
N GLU A 323 1.94 5.18 -0.45
CA GLU A 323 2.50 6.48 -0.07
C GLU A 323 3.73 6.74 -0.92
N ASN A 324 3.65 7.75 -1.81
CA ASN A 324 4.67 8.18 -2.77
C ASN A 324 6.06 7.57 -2.51
N VAL A 325 6.29 6.41 -3.11
CA VAL A 325 7.63 6.02 -3.51
C VAL A 325 7.90 7.00 -4.64
N ALA A 326 8.75 8.00 -4.43
CA ALA A 326 9.16 8.85 -5.55
C ALA A 326 9.70 7.89 -6.62
N MET A 327 8.96 7.72 -7.70
CA MET A 327 9.58 7.29 -8.94
C MET A 327 10.14 8.56 -9.57
N PRO A 328 11.31 8.49 -10.20
CA PRO A 328 11.95 9.67 -10.76
C PRO A 328 10.96 10.29 -11.73
N ILE A 329 10.50 11.50 -11.41
CA ILE A 329 10.09 12.41 -12.46
C ILE A 329 11.41 12.71 -13.14
N MET A 330 11.75 11.96 -14.19
CA MET A 330 12.70 12.50 -15.16
C MET A 330 12.11 13.85 -15.55
N THR A 331 12.83 14.91 -15.20
CA THR A 331 12.48 16.23 -15.72
C THR A 331 12.58 16.15 -17.24
N LEU A 332 11.82 16.97 -17.95
CA LEU A 332 11.90 17.03 -19.41
C LEU A 332 13.34 17.28 -19.89
N ASP A 333 14.15 17.90 -19.02
CA ASP A 333 15.58 18.16 -19.22
C ASP A 333 16.44 16.88 -19.20
N GLU A 334 16.12 15.89 -18.34
CA GLU A 334 16.84 14.60 -18.27
C GLU A 334 16.51 13.67 -19.45
N VAL A 335 15.28 13.76 -20.02
CA VAL A 335 14.89 13.02 -21.24
C VAL A 335 15.63 13.55 -22.48
N LEU A 336 15.94 14.85 -22.50
CA LEU A 336 16.65 15.48 -23.61
C LEU A 336 18.15 15.13 -23.59
N GLU A 337 18.76 15.00 -22.40
CA GLU A 337 20.17 14.62 -22.26
C GLU A 337 20.44 13.17 -22.72
N GLU A 338 19.54 12.22 -22.44
CA GLU A 338 19.68 10.83 -22.93
C GLU A 338 19.52 10.71 -24.46
N THR A 339 18.72 11.57 -25.10
CA THR A 339 18.59 11.55 -26.57
C THR A 339 19.80 12.17 -27.28
N THR A 340 20.47 13.15 -26.68
CA THR A 340 21.68 13.76 -27.25
C THR A 340 22.92 12.88 -27.14
N GLU A 341 23.07 12.09 -26.08
CA GLU A 341 24.21 11.17 -25.94
C GLU A 341 24.13 9.96 -26.88
N VAL A 342 22.94 9.59 -27.36
CA VAL A 342 22.74 8.50 -28.34
C VAL A 342 23.03 8.98 -29.77
N GLU A 343 22.63 10.22 -30.13
CA GLU A 343 22.95 10.79 -31.45
C GLU A 343 24.45 11.12 -31.62
N GLU A 344 25.16 11.57 -30.58
CA GLU A 344 26.62 11.79 -30.66
C GLU A 344 27.41 10.48 -30.82
N LYS A 345 26.94 9.37 -30.24
CA LYS A 345 27.58 8.05 -30.40
C LYS A 345 27.34 7.40 -31.76
N GLU A 346 26.16 7.55 -32.36
CA GLU A 346 25.93 7.05 -33.72
C GLU A 346 26.69 7.85 -34.78
N SER A 347 26.96 9.14 -34.55
CA SER A 347 27.74 9.97 -35.48
C SER A 347 29.25 9.64 -35.50
N THR A 348 29.79 9.07 -34.42
CA THR A 348 31.23 8.77 -34.31
C THR A 348 31.63 7.36 -34.76
N GLU A 349 30.69 6.41 -34.85
CA GLU A 349 30.96 5.06 -35.39
C GLU A 349 30.87 4.95 -36.92
N THR A 350 30.37 5.98 -37.62
CA THR A 350 30.31 6.00 -39.10
C THR A 350 31.52 6.63 -39.81
N GLU A 351 32.47 7.25 -39.11
CA GLU A 351 33.66 7.87 -39.74
C GLU A 351 34.93 6.99 -39.74
N GLU A 352 34.94 5.80 -39.13
CA GLU A 352 36.15 4.93 -39.07
C GLU A 352 36.19 3.76 -40.09
N THR A 353 35.30 3.70 -41.09
CA THR A 353 35.31 2.62 -42.10
C THR A 353 35.43 3.04 -43.56
N GLU A 354 36.03 4.21 -43.87
CA GLU A 354 36.24 4.64 -45.27
C GLU A 354 37.70 4.78 -45.74
N ASP A 355 38.72 4.40 -44.95
CA ASP A 355 40.12 4.61 -45.35
C ASP A 355 41.00 3.35 -45.19
N ALA A 356 40.75 2.31 -46.01
CA ALA A 356 41.69 1.20 -46.17
C ALA A 356 41.48 0.36 -47.45
N THR A 357 41.37 0.97 -48.64
CA THR A 357 41.67 0.25 -49.90
C THR A 357 42.26 1.16 -50.96
N GLU A 358 43.58 1.34 -50.94
CA GLU A 358 44.35 1.62 -52.15
C GLU A 358 45.78 1.05 -52.05
N ILE A 359 46.11 0.17 -53.01
CA ILE A 359 47.44 0.01 -53.66
C ILE A 359 48.48 -0.84 -52.86
N GLN A 360 49.10 -1.92 -53.35
CA GLN A 360 49.52 -2.25 -54.72
C GLN A 360 49.80 -3.76 -54.90
N SER A 361 49.63 -4.19 -56.16
CA SER A 361 50.32 -5.27 -56.87
C SER A 361 51.85 -5.23 -56.78
#